data_AF-A0A951C7S3-F1
#
_entry.id   AF-A0A951C7S3-F1
#
_cell.length_a   1.000
_cell.length_b   1.000
_cell.length_c   1.000
_cell.angle_alpha   90.00
_cell.angle_beta   90.00
_cell.angle_gamma   90.00
#
_symmetry.space_group_name_H-M   'P 1'
#
loop_
_entity.id
_entity.type
_entity.pdbx_description
1 polymer ?
#
loop_
_entity_poly.entity_id
_entity_poly.type
_entity_poly.pdbx_seq_one_letter_code
_entity_poly.pdbx_strand_id
1 'polypeptide(L)' 'ATASAFTFMFAGLRRIGPSRTSVIMTLEALCAVVLAAIFLGEELRPLQLVGGAGILAATVLIGTSRAPEVVP' A
#
# COMPACT_ATOMS: atom_id res chain seq x y z
N ALA A 1 -16.76 7.89 5.52
CA ALA A 1 -15.81 7.02 4.81
C ALA A 1 -14.36 7.28 5.25
N THR A 2 -13.87 8.51 5.24
CA THR A 2 -12.46 8.82 5.55
C THR A 2 -12.12 8.62 7.04
N ALA A 3 -13.01 9.04 7.96
CA ALA A 3 -12.80 8.84 9.40
C ALA A 3 -12.70 7.36 9.81
N SER A 4 -13.48 6.48 9.17
CA SER A 4 -13.44 5.03 9.41
C SER A 4 -12.13 4.41 8.92
N ALA A 5 -11.60 4.84 7.77
CA ALA A 5 -10.30 4.38 7.26
C ALA A 5 -9.15 4.77 8.19
N PHE A 6 -9.10 6.02 8.63
CA PHE A 6 -8.09 6.48 9.60
C PHE A 6 -8.21 5.76 10.95
N THR A 7 -9.43 5.48 11.42
CA THR A 7 -9.64 4.74 12.67
C THR A 7 -9.05 3.32 12.57
N PHE A 8 -9.28 2.64 11.45
CA PHE A 8 -8.75 1.30 11.21
C PHE A 8 -7.22 1.31 11.05
N MET A 9 -6.67 2.34 10.40
CA MET A 9 -5.23 2.54 10.27
C MET A 9 -4.55 2.76 11.62
N PHE A 10 -5.09 3.63 12.48
CA PHE A 10 -4.58 3.84 13.84
C PHE A 10 -4.72 2.58 14.72
N ALA A 11 -5.79 1.81 14.55
CA ALA A 11 -5.97 0.53 15.23
C ALA A 11 -4.94 -0.53 14.76
N GLY A 12 -4.65 -0.58 13.46
CA GLY A 12 -3.61 -1.43 12.87
C GLY A 12 -2.21 -1.06 13.34
N LEU A 13 -1.90 0.23 13.38
CA LEU A 13 -0.65 0.76 13.95
C LEU A 13 -0.43 0.30 15.39
N ARG A 14 -1.47 0.36 16.23
CA ARG A 14 -1.40 -0.10 17.64
C ARG A 14 -1.25 -1.62 17.80
N ARG A 15 -1.74 -2.43 16.85
CA ARG A 15 -1.74 -3.90 16.99
C ARG A 15 -0.56 -4.59 16.31
N ILE A 16 -0.07 -4.04 15.20
CA ILE A 16 0.84 -4.73 14.28
C ILE A 16 2.13 -3.94 14.02
N GLY A 17 2.22 -2.72 14.54
CA GLY A 17 3.38 -1.84 14.39
C GLY A 17 3.46 -1.15 13.02
N PRO A 18 4.33 -0.13 12.89
CA PRO A 18 4.42 0.73 11.71
C PRO A 18 4.75 -0.05 10.42
N SER A 19 5.67 -1.02 10.48
CA SER A 19 6.09 -1.80 9.30
C SER A 19 4.95 -2.59 8.68
N ARG A 20 4.19 -3.38 9.46
CA ARG A 20 3.09 -4.19 8.90
C ARG A 20 1.93 -3.30 8.45
N THR A 21 1.71 -2.16 9.10
CA THR A 21 0.68 -1.18 8.66
C THR A 21 1.05 -0.53 7.33
N SER A 22 2.32 -0.20 7.11
CA SER A 22 2.82 0.35 5.83
C SER A 22 2.65 -0.64 4.67
N VAL A 23 2.93 -1.93 4.92
CA VAL A 23 2.70 -3.00 3.94
C VAL A 23 1.20 -3.17 3.63
N ILE A 24 0.31 -3.04 4.63
CA ILE A 24 -1.14 -3.10 4.38
C ILE A 24 -1.63 -1.89 3.58
N MET A 25 -1.16 -0.67 3.87
CA MET A 25 -1.55 0.55 3.12
C MET A 25 -1.13 0.49 1.65
N THR A 26 0.05 -0.04 1.37
CA THR A 26 0.54 -0.24 0.01
C THR A 26 -0.21 -1.36 -0.71
N LEU A 27 -0.59 -2.43 -0.01
CA LEU A 27 -1.43 -3.50 -0.56
C LEU A 27 -2.87 -3.03 -0.84
N GLU A 28 -3.43 -2.18 0.03
CA GLU A 28 -4.72 -1.52 -0.15
C GLU A 28 -4.70 -0.66 -1.41
N ALA A 29 -3.69 0.21 -1.56
CA ALA A 29 -3.51 1.04 -2.74
C ALA A 29 -3.39 0.18 -4.01
N LEU A 30 -2.67 -0.94 -3.95
CA LEU A 30 -2.56 -1.87 -5.07
C LEU A 30 -3.90 -2.52 -5.42
N CYS A 31 -4.65 -3.01 -4.44
CA CYS A 31 -5.99 -3.55 -4.64
C CYS A 31 -6.93 -2.51 -5.25
N ALA A 32 -6.88 -1.26 -4.78
CA ALA A 32 -7.66 -0.16 -5.34
C ALA A 32 -7.33 0.08 -6.82
N VAL A 33 -6.04 0.06 -7.19
CA VAL A 33 -5.60 0.19 -8.59
C VAL A 33 -6.06 -0.99 -9.45
N VAL A 34 -5.94 -2.22 -8.95
CA VAL A 34 -6.41 -3.42 -9.67
C VAL A 34 -7.93 -3.38 -9.85
N LEU A 35 -8.68 -3.04 -8.80
CA LEU A 35 -10.13 -2.88 -8.87
C LEU A 35 -10.51 -1.75 -9.83
N ALA A 36 -9.79 -0.63 -9.83
CA ALA A 36 -10.00 0.46 -10.78
C ALA A 36 -9.76 0.00 -12.22
N ALA A 37 -8.68 -0.74 -12.49
CA ALA A 37 -8.41 -1.27 -13.83
C ALA A 37 -9.51 -2.25 -14.29
N ILE A 38 -10.02 -3.10 -13.39
CA ILE A 38 -11.08 -4.08 -13.70
C ILE A 38 -12.43 -3.40 -13.91
N PHE A 39 -12.84 -2.48 -13.03
CA PHE A 39 -14.18 -1.88 -13.06
C PHE A 39 -14.29 -0.68 -14.01
N LEU A 40 -13.23 0.11 -14.17
CA LEU A 40 -13.25 1.32 -15.00
C LEU A 40 -12.93 1.01 -16.47
N GLY A 41 -12.38 -0.18 -16.77
CA GLY A 41 -12.08 -0.62 -18.13
C GLY A 41 -10.99 0.20 -18.82
N GLU A 42 -10.17 0.93 -18.05
CA GLU A 42 -9.04 1.69 -18.59
C GLU A 42 -8.00 0.72 -19.15
N GLU A 43 -7.67 0.88 -20.44
CA GLU A 43 -6.56 0.17 -21.06
C GLU A 43 -5.26 0.59 -20.36
N LEU A 44 -4.76 -0.30 -19.50
CA LEU A 44 -3.49 -0.15 -18.80
C LEU A 44 -2.38 0.02 -19.84
N ARG A 45 -2.04 1.27 -20.14
CA ARG A 45 -0.95 1.60 -21.06
C ARG A 45 0.34 0.94 -20.55
N PRO A 46 1.27 0.53 -21.43
CA PRO A 46 2.52 -0.12 -21.01
C PRO A 46 3.29 0.67 -19.94
N LEU A 47 3.20 1.99 -19.98
CA LEU A 47 3.82 2.89 -18.99
C LEU A 47 3.21 2.75 -17.59
N GLN A 48 1.91 2.47 -17.48
CA GLN A 48 1.21 2.26 -16.21
C GLN A 48 1.53 0.90 -15.61
N LEU A 49 1.76 -0.11 -16.45
CA LEU A 49 2.30 -1.41 -16.04
C LEU A 49 3.71 -1.28 -15.45
N VAL A 50 4.60 -0.50 -16.08
CA VAL A 50 5.94 -0.21 -15.55
C VAL A 50 5.85 0.54 -14.22
N GLY A 51 4.98 1.54 -14.13
CA GLY A 51 4.74 2.27 -12.87
C GLY A 51 4.19 1.36 -11.76
N GLY A 52 3.20 0.52 -12.06
CA GLY A 52 2.61 -0.42 -11.11
C GLY A 52 3.61 -1.48 -10.64
N ALA A 53 4.42 -2.03 -11.56
CA ALA A 53 5.51 -2.94 -11.21
C ALA A 53 6.57 -2.25 -10.33
N GLY A 54 6.88 -0.98 -10.58
CA GLY A 54 7.78 -0.18 -9.75
C GLY A 54 7.24 0.03 -8.32
N ILE A 55 5.96 0.35 -8.18
CA ILE A 55 5.30 0.50 -6.86
C ILE A 55 5.29 -0.83 -6.11
N LEU A 56 5.00 -1.94 -6.79
CA LEU A 56 5.06 -3.29 -6.21
C LEU A 56 6.46 -3.64 -5.73
N ALA A 57 7.48 -3.42 -6.56
CA ALA A 57 8.86 -3.68 -6.21
C ALA A 57 9.31 -2.81 -5.02
N ALA A 58 8.99 -1.52 -5.02
CA ALA A 58 9.30 -0.61 -3.92
C ALA A 58 8.58 -1.01 -2.63
N THR A 59 7.31 -1.42 -2.72
CA THR A 59 6.51 -1.90 -1.59
C THR A 59 7.12 -3.16 -0.96
N VAL A 60 7.50 -4.14 -1.77
CA VAL A 60 8.15 -5.36 -1.29
C VAL A 60 9.51 -5.03 -0.69
N LEU A 61 10.29 -4.16 -1.34
CA LEU A 61 11.59 -3.74 -0.85
C LEU A 61 11.45 -3.04 0.51
N ILE A 62 10.54 -2.09 0.66
CA ILE A 62 10.29 -1.38 1.93
C ILE A 62 9.68 -2.31 2.99
N GLY A 63 8.77 -3.20 2.61
CA GLY A 63 8.15 -4.15 3.52
C GLY A 63 9.12 -5.21 4.07
N THR A 64 10.14 -5.55 3.28
CA THR A 64 11.23 -6.45 3.68
C THR A 64 12.39 -5.70 4.34
N SER A 65 12.56 -4.40 4.04
CA SER A 65 13.45 -3.49 4.74
C SER A 65 12.87 -3.16 6.10
N ARG A 66 13.37 -3.80 7.15
CA ARG A 66 13.10 -3.37 8.53
C ARG A 66 13.55 -1.90 8.64
N ALA A 67 12.60 -0.97 8.65
CA ALA A 67 12.90 0.42 8.98
C ALA A 67 13.50 0.43 10.40
N PRO A 68 14.65 1.09 10.62
CA PRO A 68 15.19 1.24 11.96
C PRO A 68 14.12 1.92 12.81
N GLU A 69 13.75 1.28 13.90
CA GLU A 69 12.92 1.89 14.93
C GLU A 69 13.72 3.07 15.47
N VAL A 70 13.43 4.29 14.99
CA VAL A 70 13.94 5.52 15.57
C VAL A 70 13.20 5.67 16.90
N VAL A 71 13.74 4.99 17.92
CA VAL A 71 13.37 5.15 19.32
C VAL A 71 14.05 6.43 19.82
N PRO A 72 13.31 7.45 20.28
CA PRO A 72 13.88 8.61 20.97
C PRO A 72 14.41 8.27 22.37
#